data_AF-A0A6A6DNV8-F1
#
_entry.id   AF-A0A6A6DNV8-F1
#
_cell.length_a   1.000
_cell.length_b   1.000
_cell.length_c   1.000
_cell.angle_alpha   90.00
_cell.angle_beta   90.00
_cell.angle_gamma   90.00
#
_symmetry.space_group_name_H-M   'P 1'
#
loop_
_entity.id
_entity.type
_entity.pdbx_description
1 polymer ?
#
loop_
_entity_poly.entity_id
_entity_poly.type
_entity_poly.pdbx_seq_one_letter_code
_entity_poly.pdbx_strand_id
1 'polypeptide(L)'
;MSTAAIDQFDELPRIRGTKLRRFKDGHYKRIEYLELLGRSDDEEQLPNGDHGYVFRVRIDGELYALKIFRFFDLGEALVTLDPAGRSQVSREDIEGQKDPFYAECRAYRRIASKPRKRPIAIACHGFISIPAKQESFFARKFNITDWNRPEEELSLPPAKRQPLRALV
;
A
#
# COMPACT_ATOMS: atom_id res chain seq x y z
N MET A 1 14.18 -15.49 6.01
CA MET A 1 14.14 -15.32 4.54
C MET A 1 12.70 -14.98 4.15
N SER A 2 12.47 -13.86 3.46
CA SER A 2 11.11 -13.40 3.15
C SER A 2 10.70 -13.88 1.75
N THR A 3 9.65 -14.70 1.68
CA THR A 3 9.09 -15.22 0.42
C THR A 3 8.42 -14.12 -0.39
N ALA A 4 8.54 -14.25 -1.72
CA ALA A 4 8.00 -13.37 -2.76
C ALA A 4 6.53 -12.95 -2.53
N ALA A 5 6.20 -11.78 -3.09
CA ALA A 5 4.84 -11.29 -3.18
C ALA A 5 3.90 -12.27 -3.87
N ILE A 6 2.64 -12.19 -3.47
CA ILE A 6 1.55 -12.89 -4.15
C ILE A 6 0.82 -11.80 -4.94
N ASP A 7 1.30 -11.48 -6.15
CA ASP A 7 0.68 -10.46 -6.98
C ASP A 7 -0.71 -10.91 -7.43
N GLN A 8 -1.71 -10.59 -6.61
CA GLN A 8 -3.09 -11.03 -6.74
C GLN A 8 -3.89 -10.18 -7.75
N PHE A 9 -3.31 -9.09 -8.25
CA PHE A 9 -3.96 -8.14 -9.15
C PHE A 9 -3.07 -7.85 -10.35
N ASP A 10 -3.66 -7.83 -11.55
CA ASP A 10 -2.93 -7.47 -12.78
C ASP A 10 -2.81 -5.95 -12.96
N GLU A 11 -3.88 -5.19 -12.66
CA GLU A 11 -3.91 -3.72 -12.76
C GLU A 11 -4.76 -3.08 -11.65
N LEU A 12 -4.31 -1.93 -11.14
CA LEU A 12 -4.97 -1.18 -10.07
C LEU A 12 -4.99 0.33 -10.34
N PRO A 13 -5.95 1.09 -9.78
CA PRO A 13 -7.08 0.64 -8.96
C PRO A 13 -8.22 0.03 -9.80
N ARG A 14 -9.22 -0.62 -9.19
CA ARG A 14 -10.34 -1.28 -9.92
C ARG A 14 -11.39 -0.33 -10.53
N ILE A 15 -11.25 0.98 -10.34
CA ILE A 15 -12.13 2.01 -10.90
C ILE A 15 -11.72 2.50 -12.29
N ARG A 16 -12.66 3.09 -13.06
CA ARG A 16 -12.35 3.68 -14.38
C ARG A 16 -11.20 4.69 -14.29
N GLY A 17 -10.30 4.66 -15.27
CA GLY A 17 -9.18 5.58 -15.35
C GLY A 17 -7.85 4.89 -15.61
N THR A 18 -6.77 5.67 -15.55
CA THR A 18 -5.43 5.19 -15.84
C THR A 18 -4.92 4.29 -14.72
N LYS A 19 -4.45 3.09 -15.09
CA LYS A 19 -3.96 2.07 -14.15
C LYS A 19 -2.47 2.15 -13.94
N LEU A 20 -2.03 1.92 -12.71
CA LEU A 20 -0.64 1.64 -12.39
C LEU A 20 -0.35 0.16 -12.67
N ARG A 21 0.87 -0.13 -13.14
CA ARG A 21 1.32 -1.50 -13.44
C ARG A 21 1.99 -2.14 -12.23
N ARG A 22 2.09 -3.46 -12.23
CA ARG A 22 2.92 -4.22 -11.30
C ARG A 22 4.38 -3.78 -11.40
N PHE A 23 5.06 -3.75 -10.26
CA PHE A 23 6.51 -3.57 -10.25
C PHE A 23 7.20 -4.73 -10.98
N LYS A 24 8.02 -4.43 -11.99
CA LYS A 24 8.68 -5.41 -12.87
C LYS A 24 7.73 -6.48 -13.44
N ASP A 25 6.49 -6.11 -13.73
CA ASP A 25 5.42 -7.01 -14.19
C ASP A 25 5.10 -8.18 -13.24
N GLY A 26 5.56 -8.11 -11.99
CA GLY A 26 5.48 -9.17 -10.98
C GLY A 26 6.69 -10.13 -10.97
N HIS A 27 7.71 -9.85 -11.78
CA HIS A 27 8.92 -10.63 -11.88
C HIS A 27 10.05 -10.03 -11.03
N TYR A 28 10.01 -10.32 -9.73
CA TYR A 28 11.13 -10.09 -8.83
C TYR A 28 11.24 -11.23 -7.82
N LYS A 29 12.45 -11.48 -7.30
CA LYS A 29 12.73 -12.70 -6.54
C LYS A 29 12.81 -12.46 -5.05
N ARG A 30 13.36 -11.32 -4.64
CA ARG A 30 13.70 -11.07 -3.24
C ARG A 30 13.56 -9.61 -2.85
N ILE A 31 12.94 -9.40 -1.70
CA ILE A 31 12.87 -8.11 -1.00
C ILE A 31 13.61 -8.24 0.33
N GLU A 32 14.53 -7.33 0.59
CA GLU A 32 15.23 -7.17 1.85
C GLU A 32 14.80 -5.84 2.50
N TYR A 33 14.16 -5.91 3.67
CA TYR A 33 13.77 -4.73 4.44
C TYR A 33 14.94 -4.24 5.27
N LEU A 34 15.51 -3.10 4.89
CA LEU A 34 16.72 -2.54 5.50
C LEU A 34 16.36 -1.67 6.71
N GLU A 35 15.47 -0.70 6.50
CA GLU A 35 15.21 0.38 7.45
C GLU A 35 13.76 0.87 7.30
N LEU A 36 13.12 1.23 8.42
CA LEU A 36 11.85 1.96 8.41
C LEU A 36 12.16 3.46 8.29
N LEU A 37 11.74 4.08 7.20
CA LEU A 37 11.93 5.51 6.95
C LEU A 37 10.88 6.33 7.71
N GLY A 38 11.28 7.53 8.16
CA GLY A 38 10.39 8.46 8.85
C GLY A 38 10.27 8.27 10.36
N ARG A 39 11.03 7.32 10.95
CA ARG A 39 11.30 7.34 12.39
C ARG A 39 12.34 8.41 12.68
N SER A 40 12.05 9.31 13.61
CA SER A 40 13.08 10.10 14.31
C SER A 40 13.59 9.28 15.49
N ASP A 41 14.88 9.43 15.82
CA ASP A 41 15.51 8.70 16.93
C ASP A 41 14.92 9.06 18.32
N ASP A 42 14.16 10.15 18.39
CA ASP A 42 13.57 10.71 19.62
C ASP A 42 12.09 10.32 19.83
N GLU A 43 11.46 9.61 18.89
CA GLU A 43 10.06 9.19 19.00
C GLU A 43 9.96 7.69 19.32
N GLU A 44 9.56 7.37 20.56
CA GLU A 44 9.13 6.00 20.93
C GLU A 44 7.88 5.57 20.14
N GLN A 45 7.14 6.53 19.60
CA GLN A 45 5.94 6.30 18.80
C GLN A 45 6.33 5.94 17.36
N LEU A 46 5.57 5.02 16.76
CA LEU A 46 5.68 4.77 15.33
C LEU A 46 5.44 6.08 14.56
N PRO A 47 6.09 6.28 13.41
CA PRO A 47 5.81 7.46 12.60
C PRO A 47 4.30 7.56 12.39
N ASN A 48 3.72 8.74 12.64
CA ASN A 48 2.31 9.06 12.39
C ASN A 48 2.03 9.13 10.87
N GLY A 49 2.29 8.05 10.16
CA GLY A 49 1.86 7.86 8.79
C GLY A 49 0.42 7.38 8.78
N ASP A 50 -0.54 8.30 8.64
CA ASP A 50 -1.99 8.02 8.69
C ASP A 50 -2.42 6.86 7.77
N HIS A 51 -1.65 6.56 6.72
CA HIS A 51 -2.04 5.65 5.65
C HIS A 51 -1.04 4.51 5.38
N GLY A 52 0.06 4.40 6.14
CA GLY A 52 1.05 3.34 5.91
C GLY A 52 2.47 3.65 6.39
N TYR A 53 3.38 2.72 6.11
CA TYR A 53 4.79 2.76 6.49
C TYR A 53 5.69 2.74 5.27
N VAL A 54 6.77 3.52 5.29
CA VAL A 54 7.74 3.58 4.20
C VAL A 54 9.03 2.90 4.64
N PHE A 55 9.50 1.93 3.86
CA PHE A 55 10.75 1.22 4.14
C PHE A 55 11.79 1.55 3.08
N ARG A 56 13.05 1.65 3.49
CA ARG A 56 14.17 1.47 2.58
C ARG A 56 14.35 -0.03 2.38
N VAL A 57 14.24 -0.47 1.13
CA VAL A 57 14.35 -1.89 0.78
C VAL A 57 15.38 -2.11 -0.30
N ARG A 58 15.87 -3.34 -0.39
CA ARG A 58 16.63 -3.83 -1.55
C ARG A 58 15.79 -4.88 -2.28
N ILE A 59 15.48 -4.64 -3.55
CA ILE A 59 14.72 -5.57 -4.39
C ILE A 59 15.61 -6.03 -5.54
N ASP A 60 15.94 -7.32 -5.56
CA ASP A 60 16.88 -7.95 -6.50
C ASP A 60 18.22 -7.19 -6.65
N GLY A 61 18.76 -6.69 -5.54
CA GLY A 61 20.05 -5.98 -5.51
C GLY A 61 19.95 -4.45 -5.55
N GLU A 62 18.83 -3.91 -6.07
CA GLU A 62 18.62 -2.47 -6.25
C GLU A 62 17.88 -1.85 -5.07
N LEU A 63 18.22 -0.59 -4.73
CA LEU A 63 17.60 0.14 -3.61
C LEU A 63 16.31 0.85 -4.05
N TYR A 64 15.27 0.73 -3.22
CA TYR A 64 13.99 1.41 -3.41
C TYR A 64 13.44 1.92 -2.08
N ALA A 65 12.50 2.86 -2.17
CA ALA A 65 11.53 3.08 -1.11
C ALA A 65 10.33 2.15 -1.35
N LEU A 66 9.77 1.57 -0.28
CA LEU A 66 8.60 0.73 -0.35
C LEU A 66 7.57 1.22 0.65
N LYS A 67 6.48 1.81 0.16
CA LYS A 67 5.36 2.23 1.01
C LYS A 67 4.34 1.11 1.12
N ILE A 68 4.16 0.55 2.30
CA ILE A 68 3.14 -0.45 2.62
C ILE A 68 1.96 0.26 3.27
N PHE A 69 0.77 0.09 2.70
CA PHE A 69 -0.43 0.77 3.14
C PHE A 69 -1.18 -0.03 4.22
N ARG A 70 -1.79 0.70 5.15
CA ARG A 70 -2.81 0.14 6.04
C ARG A 70 -4.05 -0.25 5.23
N PHE A 71 -4.87 -1.14 5.76
CA PHE A 71 -6.17 -1.43 5.17
C PHE A 71 -7.10 -0.21 5.35
N PHE A 72 -7.88 0.06 4.31
CA PHE A 72 -8.81 1.18 4.29
C PHE A 72 -10.07 0.84 5.06
N ASP A 73 -10.45 1.70 6.00
CA ASP A 73 -11.72 1.58 6.73
C ASP A 73 -12.84 2.25 5.94
N LEU A 74 -13.63 1.42 5.25
CA LEU A 74 -14.79 1.89 4.51
C LEU A 74 -15.89 2.43 5.44
N GLY A 75 -16.01 1.90 6.66
CA GLY A 75 -16.95 2.36 7.67
C GLY A 75 -16.67 3.80 8.07
N GLU A 76 -15.41 4.09 8.43
CA GLU A 76 -14.95 5.45 8.73
C GLU A 76 -15.19 6.39 7.54
N ALA A 77 -14.82 5.95 6.33
CA ALA A 77 -14.99 6.75 5.12
C ALA A 77 -16.46 7.06 4.78
N LEU A 78 -17.39 6.17 5.14
CA LEU A 78 -18.83 6.35 4.96
C LEU A 78 -19.42 7.37 5.94
N VAL A 79 -18.88 7.46 7.16
CA VAL A 79 -19.33 8.44 8.18
C VAL A 79 -18.97 9.87 7.78
N THR A 80 -17.89 10.06 7.01
CA THR A 80 -17.49 11.38 6.49
C THR A 80 -18.36 11.90 5.34
N LEU A 81 -19.28 11.08 4.80
CA LEU A 81 -20.21 11.50 3.75
C LEU A 81 -21.54 11.92 4.36
N ASP A 82 -22.12 13.00 3.84
CA ASP A 82 -23.49 13.36 4.19
C ASP A 82 -24.47 12.27 3.69
N PRO A 83 -25.67 12.15 4.30
CA PRO A 83 -26.64 11.11 3.95
C PRO A 83 -27.06 11.13 2.47
N ALA A 84 -27.17 12.31 1.85
CA ALA A 84 -27.56 12.43 0.45
C ALA A 84 -26.45 11.91 -0.47
N GLY A 85 -25.20 12.30 -0.23
CA GLY A 85 -24.03 11.80 -0.94
C GLY A 85 -23.86 10.29 -0.79
N ARG A 86 -24.05 9.74 0.42
CA ARG A 86 -23.95 8.29 0.68
C ARG A 86 -24.95 7.45 -0.13
N SER A 87 -26.15 7.98 -0.39
CA SER A 87 -27.17 7.26 -1.18
C SER A 87 -26.88 7.22 -2.69
N GLN A 88 -25.94 8.04 -3.17
CA GLN A 88 -25.66 8.20 -4.60
C GLN A 88 -24.39 7.49 -5.08
N VAL A 89 -23.60 6.93 -4.15
CA VAL A 89 -22.31 6.32 -4.47
C VAL A 89 -22.27 4.88 -3.99
N SER A 90 -21.70 4.00 -4.81
CA SER A 90 -21.46 2.61 -4.41
C SER A 90 -20.30 2.53 -3.41
N ARG A 91 -20.21 1.41 -2.67
CA ARG A 91 -19.08 1.16 -1.77
C ARG A 91 -17.76 1.06 -2.54
N GLU A 92 -17.82 0.47 -3.72
CA GLU A 92 -16.71 0.32 -4.66
C GLU A 92 -16.22 1.68 -5.19
N ASP A 93 -17.13 2.62 -5.44
CA ASP A 93 -16.76 3.98 -5.82
C ASP A 93 -16.07 4.71 -4.66
N ILE A 94 -16.58 4.55 -3.44
CA ILE A 94 -15.96 5.15 -2.25
C ILE A 94 -14.56 4.59 -2.03
N GLU A 95 -14.41 3.26 -1.98
CA GLU A 95 -13.12 2.60 -1.82
C GLU A 95 -12.19 3.03 -2.96
N GLY A 96 -12.65 2.93 -4.20
CA GLY A 96 -11.91 3.36 -5.38
C GLY A 96 -11.38 4.78 -5.29
N GLN A 97 -12.18 5.72 -4.76
CA GLN A 97 -11.80 7.14 -4.69
C GLN A 97 -10.99 7.49 -3.44
N LYS A 98 -11.39 6.99 -2.27
CA LYS A 98 -10.88 7.39 -0.96
C LYS A 98 -9.81 6.48 -0.39
N ASP A 99 -9.68 5.24 -0.86
CA ASP A 99 -8.59 4.37 -0.42
C ASP A 99 -7.24 5.02 -0.78
N PRO A 100 -6.35 5.30 0.20
CA PRO A 100 -5.08 5.96 -0.03
C PRO A 100 -4.19 5.24 -1.04
N PHE A 101 -4.19 3.91 -1.04
CA PHE A 101 -3.40 3.12 -1.99
C PHE A 101 -3.92 3.31 -3.42
N TYR A 102 -5.25 3.27 -3.61
CA TYR A 102 -5.84 3.52 -4.93
C TYR A 102 -5.68 4.98 -5.38
N ALA A 103 -5.76 5.94 -4.46
CA ALA A 103 -5.52 7.35 -4.75
C ALA A 103 -4.10 7.58 -5.26
N GLU A 104 -3.09 7.02 -4.58
CA GLU A 104 -1.70 7.14 -5.00
C GLU A 104 -1.41 6.41 -6.32
N CYS A 105 -2.00 5.23 -6.56
CA CYS A 105 -1.91 4.57 -7.85
C CYS A 105 -2.37 5.48 -9.00
N ARG A 106 -3.51 6.19 -8.83
CA ARG A 106 -4.00 7.15 -9.84
C ARG A 106 -3.06 8.34 -9.99
N ALA A 107 -2.59 8.89 -8.88
CA ALA A 107 -1.71 10.05 -8.87
C ALA A 107 -0.40 9.77 -9.63
N TYR A 108 0.30 8.70 -9.27
CA TYR A 108 1.57 8.34 -9.92
C TYR A 108 1.39 8.02 -11.40
N ARG A 109 0.32 7.30 -11.77
CA ARG A 109 0.04 7.04 -13.17
C ARG A 109 -0.24 8.33 -13.95
N ARG A 110 -0.96 9.28 -13.34
CA ARG A 110 -1.24 10.60 -13.94
C ARG A 110 0.05 11.41 -14.11
N ILE A 111 0.94 11.38 -13.13
CA ILE A 111 2.24 12.07 -13.18
C ILE A 111 3.08 11.48 -14.32
N ALA A 112 3.18 10.15 -14.41
CA ALA A 112 3.95 9.46 -15.45
C ALA A 112 3.38 9.69 -16.88
N SER A 113 2.07 9.90 -17.02
CA SER A 113 1.42 10.13 -18.32
C SER A 113 1.76 11.47 -18.98
N LYS A 114 2.33 12.42 -18.24
CA LYS A 114 2.61 13.78 -18.73
C LYS A 114 4.11 14.03 -18.69
N PRO A 115 4.80 14.05 -19.84
CA PRO A 115 6.21 14.43 -19.86
C PRO A 115 6.36 15.86 -19.33
N ARG A 116 7.28 16.04 -18.38
CA ARG A 116 7.60 17.34 -17.79
C ARG A 116 9.10 17.57 -17.85
N LYS A 117 9.49 18.83 -18.05
CA LYS A 117 10.90 19.25 -18.08
C LYS A 117 11.61 19.05 -16.74
N ARG A 118 10.86 19.02 -15.63
CA ARG A 118 11.37 18.78 -14.28
C ARG A 118 10.51 17.71 -13.58
N PRO A 119 11.11 16.78 -12.82
CA PRO A 119 10.37 15.88 -11.96
C PRO A 119 9.56 16.69 -10.93
N ILE A 120 8.28 16.35 -10.76
CA ILE A 120 7.41 16.94 -9.74
C ILE A 120 7.13 15.99 -8.58
N ALA A 121 7.60 14.75 -8.70
CA ALA A 121 7.48 13.69 -7.71
C ALA A 121 8.61 12.68 -7.94
N ILE A 122 8.88 11.86 -6.92
CA ILE A 122 9.75 10.70 -7.03
C ILE A 122 9.11 9.69 -8.00
N ALA A 123 9.93 8.91 -8.70
CA ALA A 123 9.43 7.86 -9.58
C ALA A 123 8.74 6.78 -8.75
N CYS A 124 7.54 6.38 -9.18
CA CYS A 124 6.89 5.15 -8.70
C CYS A 124 7.07 4.07 -9.76
N HIS A 125 7.64 2.96 -9.34
CA HIS A 125 8.03 1.83 -10.18
C HIS A 125 6.93 0.78 -10.30
N GLY A 126 5.86 0.88 -9.51
CA GLY A 126 4.67 0.04 -9.61
C GLY A 126 4.15 -0.38 -8.24
N PHE A 127 3.14 -1.24 -8.25
CA PHE A 127 2.62 -1.85 -7.02
C PHE A 127 3.11 -3.29 -6.84
N ILE A 128 3.10 -3.74 -5.58
CA ILE A 128 3.34 -5.13 -5.18
C ILE A 128 2.39 -5.57 -4.06
N SER A 129 2.21 -6.89 -3.91
CA SER A 129 1.36 -7.49 -2.86
C SER A 129 2.17 -8.28 -1.83
N ILE A 130 2.17 -7.87 -0.57
CA ILE A 130 3.00 -8.48 0.48
C ILE A 130 2.18 -9.51 1.26
N PRO A 131 2.59 -10.79 1.36
CA PRO A 131 1.82 -11.82 2.03
C PRO A 131 1.59 -11.49 3.51
N ALA A 132 0.37 -11.71 4.03
CA ALA A 132 0.02 -11.39 5.41
C ALA A 132 0.90 -12.10 6.46
N LYS A 133 1.49 -13.26 6.13
CA LYS A 133 2.48 -13.91 7.02
C LYS A 133 3.71 -13.04 7.35
N GLN A 134 4.03 -12.04 6.51
CA GLN A 134 5.10 -11.08 6.78
C GLN A 134 4.76 -10.08 7.89
N GLU A 135 3.49 -9.94 8.30
CA GLU A 135 3.10 -9.07 9.43
C GLU A 135 3.86 -9.44 10.71
N SER A 136 4.03 -10.73 10.98
CA SER A 136 4.82 -11.21 12.13
C SER A 136 6.29 -10.80 12.08
N PHE A 137 6.84 -10.61 10.87
CA PHE A 137 8.19 -10.08 10.70
C PHE A 137 8.22 -8.58 10.97
N PHE A 138 7.23 -7.82 10.49
CA PHE A 138 7.14 -6.38 10.76
C PHE A 138 6.91 -6.06 12.23
N ALA A 139 6.04 -6.82 12.91
CA ALA A 139 5.83 -6.70 14.34
C ALA A 139 7.13 -6.93 15.13
N ARG A 140 7.84 -8.02 14.85
CA ARG A 140 9.08 -8.36 15.59
C ARG A 140 10.25 -7.43 15.28
N LYS A 141 10.44 -7.04 14.02
CA LYS A 141 11.61 -6.26 13.59
C LYS A 141 11.41 -4.76 13.75
N PHE A 142 10.20 -4.26 13.55
CA PHE A 142 9.91 -2.82 13.48
C PHE A 142 8.86 -2.36 14.50
N ASN A 143 8.28 -3.26 15.29
CA ASN A 143 7.20 -2.98 16.23
C ASN A 143 5.93 -2.44 15.55
N ILE A 144 5.62 -2.91 14.34
CA ILE A 144 4.40 -2.50 13.60
C ILE A 144 3.32 -3.58 13.72
N THR A 145 2.18 -3.24 14.30
CA THR A 145 1.05 -4.16 14.55
C THR A 145 -0.29 -3.61 14.06
N ASP A 146 -0.36 -2.33 13.74
CA ASP A 146 -1.55 -1.54 13.44
C ASP A 146 -1.79 -1.36 11.94
N TRP A 147 -1.85 -2.49 11.22
CA TRP A 147 -2.16 -2.48 9.77
C TRP A 147 -3.61 -2.13 9.44
N ASN A 148 -4.44 -1.84 10.45
CA ASN A 148 -5.89 -1.61 10.34
C ASN A 148 -6.66 -2.78 9.67
N ARG A 149 -6.18 -4.01 9.86
CA ARG A 149 -6.74 -5.20 9.22
C ARG A 149 -8.21 -5.41 9.67
N PRO A 150 -9.14 -5.73 8.76
CA PRO A 150 -10.53 -6.02 9.11
C PRO A 150 -10.62 -7.15 10.15
N GLU A 151 -11.49 -6.97 11.15
CA GLU A 151 -11.63 -7.91 12.27
C GLU A 151 -11.97 -9.34 11.80
N GLU A 152 -12.76 -9.44 10.73
CA GLU A 152 -13.16 -10.73 10.14
C GLU A 152 -11.95 -11.55 9.69
N GLU A 153 -10.87 -10.88 9.25
CA GLU A 153 -9.64 -11.52 8.81
C GLU A 153 -8.70 -11.91 9.95
N LEU A 154 -8.86 -11.34 11.15
CA LEU A 154 -8.01 -11.67 12.30
C LEU A 154 -8.19 -13.13 12.73
N SER A 155 -9.40 -13.68 12.57
CA SER A 155 -9.70 -15.09 12.83
C SER A 155 -9.11 -16.06 11.79
N LEU A 156 -8.76 -15.55 10.60
CA LEU A 156 -8.27 -16.38 9.50
C LEU A 156 -6.78 -16.69 9.66
N PRO A 157 -6.31 -17.89 9.22
CA PRO A 157 -4.89 -18.16 9.06
C PRO A 157 -4.22 -17.15 8.11
N PRO A 158 -2.96 -16.72 8.33
CA PRO A 158 -2.29 -15.73 7.47
C PRO A 158 -2.24 -16.07 5.98
N ALA A 159 -2.30 -17.35 5.61
CA ALA A 159 -2.34 -17.78 4.21
C ALA A 159 -3.69 -17.50 3.51
N LYS A 160 -4.77 -17.29 4.28
CA LYS A 160 -6.12 -16.99 3.79
C LYS A 160 -6.49 -15.50 3.90
N ARG A 161 -5.62 -14.70 4.51
CA ARG A 161 -5.81 -13.26 4.66
C ARG A 161 -5.44 -12.51 3.38
N GLN A 162 -6.04 -11.35 3.16
CA GLN A 162 -5.64 -10.47 2.09
C GLN A 162 -4.19 -9.99 2.28
N PRO A 163 -3.39 -9.93 1.21
CA PRO A 163 -2.03 -9.39 1.29
C PRO A 163 -2.06 -7.89 1.61
N LEU A 164 -1.00 -7.38 2.21
CA LEU A 164 -0.77 -5.93 2.31
C LEU A 164 -0.46 -5.38 0.92
N ARG A 165 -0.85 -4.13 0.67
CA ARG A 165 -0.67 -3.45 -0.61
C ARG A 165 0.48 -2.46 -0.49
N ALA A 166 1.37 -2.43 -1.47
CA ALA A 166 2.52 -1.54 -1.41
C ALA A 166 2.88 -0.93 -2.77
N LEU A 167 3.54 0.23 -2.71
CA LEU A 167 4.13 0.93 -3.85
C LEU A 167 5.64 0.94 -3.72
N VAL A 168 6.30 0.66 -4.85
CA VAL A 168 7.75 0.78 -5.06
C VAL A 168 8.05 2.07 -5.80
#